data_AF-A0A9N9IFW8-F1
#
_entry.id   AF-A0A9N9IFW8-F1
#
_cell.length_a   1.000
_cell.length_b   1.000
_cell.length_c   1.000
_cell.angle_alpha   90.00
_cell.angle_beta   90.00
_cell.angle_gamma   90.00
#
_symmetry.space_group_name_H-M   'P 1'
#
loop_
_entity.id
_entity.type
_entity.pdbx_description
1 polymer ?
#
loop_
_entity_poly.entity_id
_entity_poly.type
_entity_poly.pdbx_seq_one_letter_code
_entity_poly.pdbx_strand_id
1 'polypeptide(L)' 'QPQYKPLPTEHQVPLIFAGVHGFLDKVDSKRVTEFEATFIPHLVSNHPDVLDTINKEGVISDATDKKLREILTEFL' A
#
# COMPACT_ATOMS: atom_id res chain seq x y z
N GLN A 1 3.70 -9.43 12.38
CA GLN A 1 3.87 -8.07 12.91
C GLN A 1 4.95 -8.06 13.98
N PRO A 2 6.01 -7.24 13.87
CA PRO A 2 6.84 -6.92 15.03
C PRO A 2 6.00 -6.08 16.00
N GLN A 3 6.07 -6.44 17.28
CA GLN A 3 5.26 -5.87 18.35
C GLN A 3 5.51 -4.35 18.49
N TYR A 4 4.46 -3.56 18.71
CA TYR A 4 4.49 -2.11 19.07
C TYR A 4 4.79 -1.06 17.98
N LYS A 5 4.37 -1.26 16.73
CA LYS A 5 4.23 -0.15 15.77
C LYS A 5 2.79 -0.10 15.23
N PRO A 6 1.88 0.68 15.85
CA PRO A 6 0.59 0.94 15.23
C PRO A 6 0.86 1.62 13.88
N LEU A 7 0.54 0.93 12.79
CA LEU A 7 0.58 1.53 11.46
C LEU A 7 -0.62 2.45 11.32
N PRO A 8 -0.44 3.69 10.84
CA PRO A 8 -1.57 4.55 10.47
C PRO A 8 -2.49 3.83 9.48
N THR A 9 -3.80 4.10 9.55
CA THR A 9 -4.79 3.45 8.68
C THR A 9 -4.47 3.65 7.20
N GLU A 10 -4.03 4.85 6.84
CA GLU A 10 -3.59 5.22 5.50
C GLU A 10 -2.39 4.41 5.00
N HIS A 11 -1.58 3.83 5.91
CA HIS A 11 -0.50 2.91 5.53
C HIS A 11 -0.98 1.47 5.44
N GLN A 12 -1.99 1.08 6.23
CA GLN A 12 -2.54 -0.28 6.17
C GLN A 12 -3.37 -0.50 4.90
N VAL A 13 -4.12 0.52 4.47
CA VAL A 13 -5.04 0.44 3.32
C VAL A 13 -4.32 0.02 2.02
N PRO A 14 -3.20 0.63 1.60
CA PRO A 14 -2.48 0.21 0.39
C PRO A 14 -1.94 -1.23 0.44
N LEU A 15 -1.52 -1.71 1.61
CA LEU A 15 -1.04 -3.09 1.78
C LEU A 15 -2.15 -4.10 1.60
N ILE A 16 -3.31 -3.84 2.22
CA ILE A 16 -4.49 -4.70 2.07
C ILE A 16 -5.00 -4.66 0.63
N PHE A 17 -5.01 -3.47 0.00
CA PHE A 17 -5.39 -3.30 -1.40
C PHE A 17 -4.53 -4.18 -2.33
N ALA A 18 -3.20 -4.18 -2.15
CA ALA A 18 -2.30 -5.02 -2.94
C ALA A 18 -2.62 -6.52 -2.80
N GLY A 19 -2.94 -6.98 -1.58
CA GLY A 19 -3.33 -8.37 -1.33
C GLY A 19 -4.68 -8.74 -1.94
N VAL A 20 -5.72 -7.92 -1.71
CA VAL A 20 -7.10 -8.21 -2.17
C VAL A 20 -7.22 -8.17 -3.70
N HIS A 21 -6.45 -7.33 -4.37
CA HIS A 21 -6.44 -7.25 -5.84
C HIS A 21 -5.45 -8.22 -6.52
N GLY A 22 -4.83 -9.12 -5.76
CA GLY A 22 -3.98 -10.19 -6.30
C GLY A 22 -2.61 -9.73 -6.81
N PHE A 23 -2.18 -8.51 -6.48
CA PHE A 23 -0.82 -8.03 -6.82
C PHE A 23 0.26 -8.86 -6.12
N LEU A 24 -0.06 -9.39 -4.94
CA LEU A 24 0.85 -10.23 -4.17
C LEU A 24 0.74 -11.73 -4.50
N ASP A 25 -0.15 -12.15 -5.40
CA ASP A 25 -0.38 -13.59 -5.69
C ASP A 25 0.86 -14.28 -6.27
N LYS A 26 1.70 -13.53 -6.98
CA LYS A 26 2.97 -14.03 -7.57
C LYS A 26 4.19 -13.78 -6.69
N VAL A 27 4.02 -13.10 -5.56
CA VAL A 27 5.10 -12.78 -4.64
C VAL A 27 5.25 -13.96 -3.66
N ASP A 28 6.48 -14.47 -3.51
CA ASP A 28 6.75 -15.50 -2.50
C ASP A 28 6.33 -14.99 -1.11
N SER A 29 5.63 -15.80 -0.35
CA SER A 29 5.25 -15.54 1.05
C SER A 29 6.37 -14.94 1.91
N LYS A 30 7.63 -15.35 1.70
CA LYS A 30 8.80 -14.82 2.41
C LYS A 30 9.16 -13.38 2.03
N ARG A 31 8.79 -12.97 0.81
CA ARG A 31 9.02 -11.63 0.26
C ARG A 31 7.86 -10.68 0.54
N VAL A 32 6.69 -11.17 0.97
CA VAL A 32 5.57 -10.30 1.38
C VAL A 32 5.97 -9.39 2.54
N THR A 33 6.72 -9.89 3.52
CA THR A 33 7.22 -9.07 4.62
C THR A 33 8.23 -8.02 4.17
N GLU A 34 9.03 -8.32 3.15
CA GLU A 34 9.96 -7.37 2.53
C GLU A 34 9.20 -6.31 1.73
N PHE A 35 8.15 -6.71 0.99
CA PHE A 35 7.24 -5.82 0.30
C PHE A 35 6.61 -4.82 1.28
N GLU A 36 6.03 -5.28 2.39
CA GLU A 36 5.45 -4.39 3.41
C GLU A 36 6.47 -3.38 3.96
N ALA A 37 7.72 -3.81 4.17
CA ALA A 37 8.79 -2.98 4.70
C ALA A 37 9.31 -1.93 3.70
N THR A 38 9.15 -2.15 2.40
CA THR A 38 9.71 -1.30 1.33
C THR A 38 8.66 -0.46 0.62
N PHE A 39 7.44 -0.97 0.48
CA PHE A 39 6.34 -0.31 -0.20
C PHE A 39 5.84 0.92 0.55
N ILE A 40 5.74 0.87 1.89
CA ILE A 40 5.32 2.03 2.68
C ILE A 40 6.31 3.20 2.57
N PRO A 41 7.64 3.01 2.77
CA PRO A 41 8.62 4.06 2.51
C PRO A 41 8.55 4.62 1.09
N HIS A 42 8.29 3.77 0.10
CA HIS A 42 8.12 4.19 -1.29
C HIS A 42 6.91 5.11 -1.47
N LEU A 43 5.75 4.76 -0.91
CA LEU A 43 4.55 5.60 -0.93
C LEU A 43 4.77 6.94 -0.20
N VAL A 44 5.37 6.91 0.98
CA VAL A 44 5.66 8.14 1.75
C VAL A 44 6.59 9.09 0.99
N SER A 45 7.57 8.54 0.25
CA SER A 45 8.57 9.35 -0.45
C SER A 45 8.09 9.86 -1.81
N ASN A 46 7.34 9.05 -2.56
CA ASN A 46 7.01 9.33 -3.97
C ASN A 46 5.53 9.68 -4.17
N HIS A 47 4.64 9.20 -3.31
CA HIS A 47 3.19 9.33 -3.44
C HIS A 47 2.49 9.73 -2.12
N PRO A 48 3.00 10.74 -1.38
CA PRO A 48 2.39 11.14 -0.11
C PRO A 48 0.96 11.66 -0.30
N ASP A 49 0.62 12.16 -1.49
CA ASP A 49 -0.70 12.64 -1.85
C ASP A 49 -1.77 11.53 -1.84
N VAL A 50 -1.39 10.31 -2.20
CA VAL A 50 -2.29 9.14 -2.14
C VAL A 50 -2.61 8.79 -0.68
N LEU A 51 -1.60 8.82 0.19
CA LEU A 51 -1.77 8.56 1.63
C LEU A 51 -2.65 9.64 2.28
N ASP A 52 -2.44 10.91 1.93
CA ASP A 52 -3.26 12.03 2.37
C ASP A 52 -4.72 11.90 1.93
N THR A 53 -4.94 11.46 0.69
CA THR A 53 -6.29 11.27 0.15
C THR A 53 -7.01 10.16 0.91
N ILE A 54 -6.34 9.03 1.14
CA ILE A 54 -6.90 7.92 1.91
C ILE A 54 -7.22 8.35 3.36
N ASN A 55 -6.33 9.11 3.99
CA ASN A 55 -6.55 9.61 5.36
C ASN A 55 -7.75 10.57 5.42
N LYS A 56 -7.86 11.50 4.47
CA LYS A 56 -8.93 12.52 4.44
C LYS A 56 -10.29 11.97 4.02
N GLU A 57 -10.33 11.17 2.96
CA GLU A 57 -11.58 10.65 2.40
C GLU A 57 -12.09 9.45 3.20
N GLY A 58 -11.20 8.66 3.79
CA GLY A 58 -11.54 7.41 4.47
C GLY A 58 -12.08 6.32 3.54
N VAL A 59 -12.08 6.57 2.24
CA VAL A 59 -12.54 5.67 1.17
C VAL A 59 -11.52 5.66 0.03
N ILE A 60 -11.47 4.56 -0.72
CA ILE A 60 -10.72 4.50 -1.98
C ILE A 60 -11.68 4.90 -3.10
N SER A 61 -11.60 6.15 -3.54
CA SER A 61 -12.28 6.62 -4.75
C SER A 61 -11.69 5.99 -6.03
N ASP A 62 -12.42 6.00 -7.14
CA ASP A 62 -11.94 5.42 -8.42
C ASP A 62 -10.61 6.01 -8.88
N ALA A 63 -10.38 7.31 -8.61
CA ALA A 63 -9.11 7.97 -8.90
C ALA A 63 -7.96 7.41 -8.06
N THR A 64 -8.20 7.20 -6.76
CA THR A 64 -7.23 6.61 -5.82
C THR A 64 -6.96 5.15 -6.14
N ASP A 65 -7.99 4.37 -6.50
CA ASP A 65 -7.85 2.98 -6.96
C ASP A 65 -6.94 2.91 -8.19
N LYS A 66 -7.23 3.71 -9.22
CA LYS A 66 -6.43 3.72 -10.44
C LYS A 66 -4.96 4.06 -10.16
N LYS A 67 -4.73 5.08 -9.33
CA LYS A 67 -3.38 5.51 -8.97
C LYS A 67 -2.63 4.45 -8.15
N LEU A 68 -3.29 3.78 -7.19
CA LEU A 68 -2.70 2.67 -6.45
C LEU A 68 -2.32 1.50 -7.36
N ARG A 69 -3.16 1.18 -8.35
CA ARG A 69 -2.86 0.13 -9.34
C ARG A 69 -1.64 0.48 -10.18
N GLU A 70 -1.53 1.72 -10.65
CA GLU A 70 -0.38 2.21 -11.41
C GLU A 70 0.90 2.09 -10.57
N ILE A 71 0.89 2.60 -9.34
CA ILE A 71 2.04 2.52 -8.42
C ILE A 71 2.44 1.06 -8.15
N LEU A 72 1.47 0.19 -7.87
CA LEU A 72 1.74 -1.23 -7.60
C LEU A 72 2.31 -1.96 -8.82
N THR A 73 1.85 -1.61 -10.01
CA THR A 73 2.34 -2.20 -11.27
C THR A 73 3.75 -1.72 -11.61
N GLU A 74 4.08 -0.47 -11.28
CA GLU A 74 5.44 0.07 -11.47
C GLU A 74 6.42 -0.43 -10.41
N PHE A 75 5.94 -0.73 -9.20
CA PHE A 75 6.76 -1.16 -8.08
C PHE A 75 7.12 -2.66 -8.11
N LEU A 76 6.19 -3.53 -8.53
CA LEU A 76 6.35 -5.00 -8.57
C LEU A 76 6.98 -5.52 -9.87
#